data_AF-A0A941MUJ6-F1
#
_entry.id   AF-A0A941MUJ6-F1
#
_cell.length_a   1.000
_cell.length_b   1.000
_cell.length_c   1.000
_cell.angle_alpha   90.00
_cell.angle_beta   90.00
_cell.angle_gamma   90.00
#
_symmetry.space_group_name_H-M   'P 1'
#
loop_
_entity.id
_entity.type
_entity.pdbx_description
1 polymer ?
#
loop_
_entity_poly.entity_id
_entity_poly.type
_entity_poly.pdbx_seq_one_letter_code
_entity_poly.pdbx_strand_id
1 'polypeptide(L)'
;MNAEEVRQVLLDILSRIVPDEDLSGLQDSVPFREQIELDSMDFLDIVMELRKQYRIQIPEEDYAHMNTMGGAVSYLVPLMKSVSATA
;
A
#
# COMPACT_ATOMS: atom_id res chain seq x y z
N MET A 1 7.95 -1.52 -12.60
CA MET A 1 7.25 -2.40 -11.66
C MET A 1 5.91 -2.86 -12.22
N ASN A 2 5.51 -4.11 -11.99
CA ASN A 2 4.21 -4.68 -12.36
C ASN A 2 3.27 -4.74 -11.14
N ALA A 3 2.01 -5.18 -11.32
CA ALA A 3 1.03 -5.24 -10.24
C ALA A 3 1.42 -6.20 -9.10
N GLU A 4 2.06 -7.32 -9.43
CA GLU A 4 2.51 -8.31 -8.44
C GLU A 4 3.64 -7.77 -7.57
N GLU A 5 4.62 -7.08 -8.17
CA GLU A 5 5.73 -6.45 -7.45
C GLU A 5 5.23 -5.36 -6.49
N VAL A 6 4.29 -4.52 -6.94
CA VAL A 6 3.68 -3.50 -6.08
C VAL A 6 2.89 -4.14 -4.95
N ARG A 7 2.15 -5.22 -5.23
CA ARG A 7 1.44 -5.99 -4.21
C ARG A 7 2.40 -6.54 -3.17
N GLN A 8 3.54 -7.10 -3.57
CA GLN A 8 4.56 -7.58 -2.64
C GLN A 8 5.13 -6.45 -1.79
N VAL A 9 5.41 -5.29 -2.38
CA VAL A 9 5.87 -4.12 -1.62
C VAL A 9 4.84 -3.68 -0.57
N LEU A 10 3.56 -3.63 -0.93
CA LEU A 10 2.50 -3.31 0.02
C LEU A 10 2.41 -4.32 1.15
N LEU A 11 2.51 -5.62 0.84
CA LEU A 11 2.51 -6.69 1.84
C LEU A 11 3.72 -6.58 2.77
N ASP A 12 4.91 -6.29 2.25
CA ASP A 12 6.11 -6.07 3.04
C ASP A 12 5.94 -4.87 3.98
N ILE A 13 5.39 -3.76 3.50
CA ILE A 13 5.13 -2.57 4.33
C ILE A 13 4.09 -2.89 5.41
N LEU A 14 2.97 -3.53 5.04
CA LEU A 14 1.92 -3.95 5.97
C LEU A 14 2.49 -4.89 7.04
N SER A 15 3.29 -5.89 6.67
CA SER A 15 3.87 -6.85 7.62
C SER A 15 4.83 -6.21 8.62
N ARG A 16 5.38 -5.04 8.31
CA ARG A 16 6.25 -4.28 9.23
C ARG A 16 5.44 -3.42 10.20
N ILE A 17 4.29 -2.92 9.76
CA ILE A 17 3.44 -2.02 10.54
C ILE A 17 2.50 -2.83 11.43
N VAL A 18 1.84 -3.84 10.86
CA VAL A 18 0.94 -4.78 11.52
C VAL A 18 1.50 -6.21 11.43
N PRO A 19 2.61 -6.52 12.13
CA PRO A 19 3.24 -7.85 12.08
C PRO A 19 2.37 -8.96 12.70
N ASP A 20 1.40 -8.59 13.53
CA ASP A 20 0.51 -9.53 14.22
C ASP A 20 -0.70 -9.95 13.36
N GLU A 21 -0.91 -9.32 12.21
CA GLU A 21 -2.04 -9.55 11.31
C GLU A 21 -1.74 -10.57 10.21
N ASP A 22 -2.76 -11.33 9.79
CA ASP A 22 -2.63 -12.29 8.69
C ASP A 22 -2.90 -11.63 7.33
N LEU A 23 -1.82 -11.33 6.61
CA LEU A 23 -1.87 -10.69 5.29
C LEU A 23 -1.98 -11.70 4.14
N SER A 24 -1.88 -13.00 4.41
CA SER A 24 -1.84 -14.04 3.37
C SER A 24 -3.18 -14.23 2.66
N GLY A 25 -4.29 -13.93 3.35
CA GLY A 25 -5.66 -14.08 2.87
C GLY A 25 -6.32 -12.79 2.34
N LEU A 26 -5.57 -11.69 2.22
CA LEU A 26 -6.15 -10.40 1.83
C LEU A 26 -6.78 -10.45 0.42
N GLN A 27 -8.06 -10.05 0.37
CA GLN A 27 -8.85 -9.91 -0.84
C GLN A 27 -8.70 -8.51 -1.43
N ASP A 28 -8.50 -8.46 -2.75
CA ASP A 28 -8.22 -7.21 -3.46
C ASP A 28 -9.41 -6.25 -3.54
N SER A 29 -10.63 -6.78 -3.47
CA SER A 29 -11.87 -6.01 -3.52
C SER A 29 -12.40 -5.57 -2.16
N VAL A 30 -11.79 -6.06 -1.06
CA VAL A 30 -12.28 -5.81 0.30
C VAL A 30 -11.37 -4.76 0.97
N PRO A 31 -11.94 -3.81 1.73
CA PRO A 31 -11.14 -2.83 2.47
C PRO A 31 -10.20 -3.48 3.48
N PHE A 32 -9.00 -2.94 3.67
CA PHE A 32 -8.04 -3.43 4.67
C PHE A 32 -8.64 -3.39 6.07
N ARG A 33 -9.32 -2.30 6.43
CA ARG A 33 -9.98 -2.13 7.74
C ARG A 33 -11.07 -3.17 8.04
N GLU A 34 -11.58 -3.88 7.03
CA GLU A 34 -12.56 -4.96 7.21
C GLU A 34 -11.91 -6.34 7.33
N GLN A 35 -10.62 -6.46 6.99
CA GLN A 35 -9.88 -7.72 6.95
C GLN A 35 -8.82 -7.82 8.05
N ILE A 36 -8.24 -6.68 8.42
CA ILE A 36 -7.17 -6.53 9.41
C ILE A 36 -7.47 -5.33 10.30
N GLU A 37 -7.01 -5.35 11.55
CA GLU A 37 -7.14 -4.22 12.46
C GLU A 37 -6.12 -3.15 12.05
N LEU A 38 -6.58 -2.19 11.23
CA LEU A 38 -5.75 -1.11 10.70
C LEU A 38 -6.28 0.23 11.20
N ASP A 39 -5.52 0.84 12.10
CA ASP A 39 -5.86 2.13 12.69
C ASP A 39 -5.44 3.30 11.79
N SER A 40 -5.95 4.49 12.09
CA SER A 40 -5.56 5.71 11.36
C SER A 40 -4.06 6.01 11.46
N MET A 41 -3.36 5.54 12.51
CA MET A 41 -1.91 5.69 12.63
C MET A 41 -1.16 4.71 11.72
N ASP A 42 -1.55 3.44 11.70
CA ASP A 42 -0.96 2.42 10.82
C ASP A 42 -1.10 2.82 9.35
N PHE A 43 -2.26 3.36 8.98
CA PHE A 43 -2.50 3.88 7.64
C PHE A 43 -1.51 4.99 7.26
N LEU A 44 -1.29 5.94 8.16
CA LEU A 44 -0.33 7.03 7.92
C LEU A 44 1.10 6.50 7.82
N ASP A 45 1.46 5.48 8.60
CA ASP A 45 2.77 4.85 8.51
C ASP A 45 2.98 4.15 7.15
N ILE A 46 1.95 3.52 6.58
CA ILE A 46 2.01 2.95 5.22
C ILE A 46 2.32 4.04 4.19
N VAL A 47 1.58 5.15 4.24
CA VAL A 47 1.77 6.29 3.32
C VAL A 47 3.16 6.90 3.49
N MET A 48 3.64 7.01 4.73
CA MET A 48 4.95 7.55 5.04
C MET A 48 6.09 6.64 4.57
N GLU A 49 5.96 5.32 4.67
CA GLU A 49 6.94 4.37 4.16
C GLU A 49 7.01 4.38 2.64
N LEU A 50 5.87 4.46 1.95
CA LEU A 50 5.82 4.64 0.49
C LEU A 50 6.55 5.92 0.06
N ARG A 51 6.39 7.00 0.82
CA ARG A 51 7.10 8.26 0.58
C ARG A 51 8.59 8.17 0.83
N LYS A 52 9.03 7.53 1.91
CA LYS A 52 10.47 7.43 2.24
C LYS A 52 11.21 6.51 1.28
N GLN A 53 10.64 5.34 0.99
CA GLN A 53 11.30 4.31 0.20
C GLN A 53 11.19 4.58 -1.31
N TYR A 54 10.03 5.03 -1.77
CA TYR A 54 9.74 5.18 -3.20
C TYR A 54 9.53 6.63 -3.64
N ARG A 55 9.65 7.61 -2.73
CA ARG A 55 9.40 9.04 -3.03
C ARG A 55 8.01 9.32 -3.60
N ILE A 56 7.04 8.45 -3.30
CA ILE A 56 5.65 8.61 -3.70
C ILE A 56 4.91 9.38 -2.63
N GLN A 57 4.30 10.50 -3.00
CA GLN A 57 3.45 11.26 -2.11
C GLN A 57 1.99 10.98 -2.48
N ILE A 58 1.23 10.48 -1.50
CA ILE A 58 -0.21 10.22 -1.65
C ILE A 58 -0.93 11.38 -0.97
N PRO A 59 -1.70 12.20 -1.70
CA PRO A 59 -2.51 13.25 -1.09
C PRO A 59 -3.73 12.64 -0.37
N GLU A 60 -4.27 13.35 0.61
CA GLU A 60 -5.40 12.85 1.41
C GLU A 60 -6.65 12.53 0.58
N GLU A 61 -6.85 13.24 -0.53
CA GLU A 61 -7.92 12.99 -1.49
C GLU A 61 -7.84 11.59 -2.14
N ASP A 62 -6.63 11.05 -2.27
CA ASP A 62 -6.38 9.74 -2.86
C ASP A 62 -6.35 8.61 -1.82
N TYR A 63 -6.53 8.90 -0.53
CA TYR A 63 -6.53 7.87 0.52
C TYR A 63 -7.63 6.83 0.31
N ALA A 64 -8.73 7.21 -0.33
CA ALA A 64 -9.79 6.27 -0.70
C ALA A 64 -9.29 5.15 -1.63
N HIS A 65 -8.29 5.42 -2.49
CA HIS A 65 -7.68 4.41 -3.34
C HIS A 65 -6.85 3.40 -2.55
N MET A 66 -6.28 3.83 -1.41
CA MET A 66 -5.47 3.00 -0.52
C MET A 66 -6.31 2.15 0.46
N ASN A 67 -7.64 2.21 0.39
CA ASN A 67 -8.51 1.43 1.27
C ASN A 67 -8.51 -0.06 0.94
N THR A 68 -8.25 -0.45 -0.32
CA THR A 68 -8.28 -1.85 -0.78
C THR A 68 -6.95 -2.20 -1.45
N MET A 69 -6.58 -3.48 -1.44
CA MET A 69 -5.34 -3.91 -2.11
C MET A 69 -5.41 -3.67 -3.63
N GLY A 70 -6.56 -3.96 -4.27
CA GLY A 70 -6.72 -3.71 -5.71
C GLY A 70 -6.62 -2.22 -6.06
N GLY A 71 -7.22 -1.35 -5.26
CA GLY A 71 -7.13 0.10 -5.43
C GLY A 71 -5.72 0.62 -5.24
N ALA A 72 -5.05 0.20 -4.17
CA ALA A 72 -3.69 0.62 -3.83
C ALA A 72 -2.71 0.18 -4.93
N VAL A 73 -2.78 -1.07 -5.38
CA VAL A 73 -1.94 -1.58 -6.47
C VAL A 73 -2.19 -0.81 -7.76
N SER A 74 -3.46 -0.61 -8.16
CA SER A 74 -3.81 0.12 -9.38
C SER A 74 -3.28 1.56 -9.36
N TYR A 75 -3.34 2.21 -8.21
CA TYR A 75 -2.84 3.58 -8.00
C TYR A 75 -1.30 3.64 -7.98
N LEU A 76 -0.64 2.72 -7.28
CA LEU A 76 0.80 2.73 -7.09
C LEU A 76 1.59 2.21 -8.30
N VAL A 77 1.06 1.28 -9.10
CA VAL A 77 1.74 0.75 -10.30
C VAL A 77 2.26 1.85 -11.24
N PRO A 78 1.46 2.82 -11.72
CA PRO A 78 1.97 3.88 -12.58
C PRO A 78 2.97 4.79 -11.87
N LEU A 79 2.79 5.07 -10.58
CA LEU A 79 3.69 5.91 -9.78
C LEU A 79 5.05 5.25 -9.55
N MET A 80 5.08 3.96 -9.20
CA MET A 80 6.32 3.23 -8.97
C MET A 80 7.06 2.94 -10.28
N LYS A 81 6.33 2.77 -11.39
CA LYS A 81 6.95 2.70 -12.73
C LYS A 81 7.72 3.97 -13.09
N SER A 82 7.20 5.15 -12.74
CA SER A 82 7.90 6.40 -13.03
C SER A 82 9.14 6.59 -12.15
N VAL A 83 9.09 6.16 -10.89
CA VAL A 83 10.22 6.23 -9.94
C VAL A 83 11.36 5.28 -10.33
N SER A 84 11.04 4.04 -10.71
CA SER A 84 12.06 3.05 -11.10
C SER A 84 12.72 3.37 -12.45
N ALA A 85 12.11 4.22 -13.28
CA ALA A 85 12.69 4.65 -14.56
C ALA A 85 13.77 5.74 -14.41
N THR A 86 13.90 6.32 -13.21
CA THR A 86 14.84 7.41 -12.89
C THR A 86 15.98 7.00 -11.95
N ALA A 87 16.09 5.71 -11.62
CA ALA A 87 17.16 5.14 -10.78
C ALA A 87 18.25 4.47 -11.61
#